data_AF-A0A922N2T4-F1
#
_entry.id   AF-A0A922N2T4-F1
#
_cell.length_a   1.000
_cell.length_b   1.000
_cell.length_c   1.000
_cell.angle_alpha   90.00
_cell.angle_beta   90.00
_cell.angle_gamma   90.00
#
_symmetry.space_group_name_H-M   'P 1'
#
loop_
_entity.id
_entity.type
_entity.pdbx_description
1 polymer ?
#
loop_
_entity_poly.entity_id
_entity_poly.type
_entity_poly.pdbx_seq_one_letter_code
_entity_poly.pdbx_strand_id
1 'polypeptide(L)'
;MAGAAQMHTHGINVQQNIPLVKTLLYSYDLGHVPSIKHGKDNKQKALAQLSCQMDLRIEKCGLFISTEHFFLGATPDGIFEDGVVEIKCPISAFGMDPDMAI
;
A
#
# COMPACT_ATOMS: atom_id res chain seq x y z
N MET A 1 41.06 -30.53 -26.72
CA MET A 1 39.64 -30.21 -26.48
C MET A 1 39.60 -29.32 -25.23
N ALA A 2 39.57 -28.01 -25.44
CA ALA A 2 39.61 -27.02 -24.36
C ALA A 2 38.23 -26.93 -23.69
N GLY A 3 38.16 -27.20 -22.39
CA GLY A 3 37.01 -26.86 -21.57
C GLY A 3 37.22 -25.46 -20.99
N ALA A 4 36.55 -24.47 -21.56
CA ALA A 4 36.56 -23.11 -21.05
C ALA A 4 35.74 -23.03 -19.75
N ALA A 5 36.34 -22.43 -18.72
CA ALA A 5 35.66 -21.98 -17.52
C ALA A 5 34.82 -20.72 -17.79
N GLN A 6 33.98 -20.37 -16.79
CA GLN A 6 33.27 -19.10 -16.58
C GLN A 6 31.82 -19.08 -17.13
N MET A 7 30.80 -18.53 -16.44
CA MET A 7 30.80 -17.59 -15.30
C MET A 7 29.43 -17.66 -14.60
N HIS A 8 29.42 -17.74 -13.27
CA HIS A 8 28.22 -17.47 -12.47
C HIS A 8 27.89 -15.98 -12.60
N THR A 9 26.78 -15.63 -13.24
CA THR A 9 26.17 -14.31 -13.05
C THR A 9 25.17 -14.43 -11.91
N HIS A 10 25.60 -13.98 -10.72
CA HIS A 10 24.68 -13.56 -9.68
C HIS A 10 23.82 -12.46 -10.29
N GLY A 11 22.55 -12.79 -10.58
CA GLY A 11 21.56 -11.81 -10.98
C GLY A 11 21.49 -10.74 -9.90
N ILE A 12 21.97 -9.55 -10.23
CA ILE A 12 21.95 -8.39 -9.37
C ILE A 12 20.48 -8.14 -9.00
N ASN A 13 20.18 -8.24 -7.71
CA ASN A 13 18.95 -7.73 -7.11
C ASN A 13 18.99 -6.21 -7.24
N VAL A 14 18.52 -5.70 -8.38
CA VAL A 14 18.24 -4.28 -8.56
C VAL A 14 16.85 -4.07 -7.99
N GLN A 15 16.79 -3.61 -6.74
CA GLN A 15 15.62 -2.91 -6.24
C GLN A 15 15.42 -1.71 -7.17
N GLN A 16 14.56 -1.86 -8.18
CA GLN A 16 14.34 -0.88 -9.24
C GLN A 16 13.77 0.39 -8.60
N ASN A 17 14.64 1.38 -8.37
CA ASN A 17 14.23 2.71 -7.99
C ASN A 17 13.62 3.36 -9.26
N ILE A 18 12.33 3.11 -9.50
CA ILE A 18 11.62 3.73 -10.62
C ILE A 18 11.50 5.23 -10.30
N PRO A 19 12.10 6.13 -11.10
CA PRO A 19 11.98 7.56 -10.85
C PRO A 19 10.50 7.94 -10.83
N LEU A 20 10.05 8.65 -9.80
CA LEU A 20 8.65 9.05 -9.58
C LEU A 20 7.98 9.57 -10.85
N VAL A 21 8.70 10.38 -11.64
CA VAL A 21 8.24 10.93 -12.92
C VAL A 21 7.84 9.84 -13.91
N LYS A 22 8.63 8.76 -14.02
CA LYS A 22 8.33 7.64 -14.92
C LYS A 22 7.05 6.91 -14.48
N THR A 23 6.87 6.71 -13.18
CA THR A 23 5.65 6.09 -12.62
C THR A 23 4.40 6.94 -12.87
N LEU A 24 4.52 8.27 -12.73
CA LEU A 24 3.42 9.20 -13.01
C LEU A 24 3.04 9.22 -14.50
N LEU A 25 4.01 9.12 -15.40
CA LEU A 25 3.78 9.20 -16.85
C LEU A 25 3.27 7.88 -17.46
N TYR A 26 3.66 6.74 -16.90
CA TYR A 26 3.48 5.42 -17.54
C TYR A 26 2.69 4.41 -16.70
N SER A 27 1.73 4.88 -15.89
CA SER A 27 0.80 4.10 -15.04
C SER A 27 0.90 2.57 -15.14
N TYR A 28 1.29 1.92 -14.04
CA TYR A 28 1.39 0.46 -13.96
C TYR A 28 0.16 -0.13 -13.27
N ASP A 29 -0.43 -1.17 -13.85
CA ASP A 29 -1.49 -1.93 -13.18
C ASP A 29 -0.89 -2.94 -12.18
N LEU A 30 -1.14 -2.69 -10.90
CA LEU A 30 -0.73 -3.56 -9.79
C LEU A 30 -1.90 -4.37 -9.21
N GLY A 31 -3.07 -4.37 -9.85
CA GLY A 31 -4.27 -5.07 -9.39
C GLY A 31 -4.10 -6.59 -9.27
N HIS A 32 -3.14 -7.17 -10.02
CA HIS A 32 -2.81 -8.58 -9.97
C HIS A 32 -2.01 -8.98 -8.72
N VAL A 33 -1.40 -8.02 -8.00
CA VAL A 33 -0.60 -8.31 -6.80
C VAL A 33 -1.53 -8.73 -5.65
N PRO A 34 -1.37 -9.94 -5.08
CA PRO A 34 -2.33 -10.48 -4.10
C PRO A 34 -2.56 -9.60 -2.88
N SER A 35 -1.50 -9.00 -2.31
CA SER A 35 -1.60 -8.11 -1.16
C SER A 35 -2.35 -6.82 -1.47
N ILE A 36 -2.14 -6.24 -2.66
CA ILE A 36 -2.85 -5.03 -3.12
C ILE A 36 -4.33 -5.34 -3.35
N LYS A 37 -4.63 -6.45 -4.03
CA LYS A 37 -6.01 -6.89 -4.25
C LYS A 37 -6.72 -7.14 -2.91
N HIS A 38 -6.08 -7.88 -2.01
CA HIS A 38 -6.61 -8.16 -0.68
C HIS A 38 -6.88 -6.88 0.13
N GLY A 39 -5.96 -5.91 0.09
CA GLY A 39 -6.14 -4.59 0.69
C GLY A 39 -7.37 -3.87 0.15
N LYS A 40 -7.49 -3.77 -1.18
CA LYS A 40 -8.63 -3.12 -1.85
C LYS A 40 -9.97 -3.78 -1.51
N ASP A 41 -10.02 -5.11 -1.52
CA ASP A 41 -11.26 -5.87 -1.29
C ASP A 41 -11.77 -5.76 0.17
N ASN A 42 -10.87 -5.56 1.13
CA ASN A 42 -11.21 -5.60 2.57
C ASN A 42 -11.25 -4.22 3.24
N LYS A 43 -10.61 -3.19 2.68
CA LYS A 43 -10.56 -1.84 3.26
C LYS A 43 -11.94 -1.31 3.68
N GLN A 44 -12.96 -1.49 2.84
CA GLN A 44 -14.29 -0.94 3.12
C GLN A 44 -14.95 -1.60 4.34
N LYS A 45 -14.73 -2.91 4.53
CA LYS A 45 -15.23 -3.65 5.69
C LYS A 45 -14.51 -3.21 6.96
N ALA A 46 -13.19 -3.06 6.88
CA ALA A 46 -12.36 -2.59 8.00
C ALA A 46 -12.76 -1.15 8.44
N LEU A 47 -13.01 -0.25 7.49
CA LEU A 47 -13.52 1.10 7.79
C LEU A 47 -14.87 1.08 8.53
N ALA A 48 -15.81 0.25 8.06
CA ALA A 48 -17.11 0.12 8.70
C ALA A 48 -17.01 -0.47 10.11
N GLN A 49 -16.13 -1.45 10.31
CA GLN A 49 -15.86 -2.02 11.62
C GLN A 49 -15.25 -0.99 12.57
N LEU A 50 -14.24 -0.23 12.13
CA LEU A 50 -13.61 0.83 12.92
C LEU A 50 -14.63 1.89 13.34
N SER A 51 -15.46 2.35 12.39
CA SER A 51 -16.53 3.32 12.65
C SER A 51 -17.50 2.84 13.73
N CYS A 52 -17.91 1.57 13.69
CA CYS A 52 -18.79 0.97 14.70
C CYS A 52 -18.10 0.79 16.06
N GLN A 53 -16.86 0.30 16.08
CA GLN A 53 -16.13 0.00 17.32
C GLN A 53 -15.75 1.25 18.10
N MET A 54 -15.44 2.34 17.39
CA MET A 54 -15.00 3.60 18.00
C MET A 54 -16.11 4.67 18.05
N ASP A 55 -17.32 4.36 17.58
CA ASP A 55 -18.42 5.32 17.41
C ASP A 55 -17.99 6.58 16.66
N LEU A 56 -17.23 6.39 15.57
CA LEU A 56 -16.68 7.47 14.75
C LEU A 56 -17.47 7.64 13.45
N ARG A 57 -17.79 8.88 13.11
CA ARG A 57 -18.28 9.23 11.78
C ARG A 57 -17.10 9.44 10.83
N ILE A 58 -16.70 8.38 10.13
CA ILE A 58 -15.59 8.41 9.16
C ILE A 58 -16.12 8.75 7.76
N GLU A 59 -15.59 9.81 7.16
CA GLU A 59 -15.93 10.26 5.81
C GLU A 59 -14.86 9.83 4.79
N LYS A 60 -15.30 9.51 3.56
CA LYS A 60 -14.39 9.27 2.44
C LYS A 60 -13.75 10.58 2.01
N CYS A 61 -12.48 10.52 1.62
CA CYS A 61 -11.73 11.68 1.17
C CYS A 61 -10.95 11.41 -0.13
N GLY A 62 -10.47 12.51 -0.72
CA GLY A 62 -9.58 12.49 -1.89
C GLY A 62 -8.13 12.79 -1.51
N LEU A 63 -7.38 13.27 -2.51
CA LEU A 63 -6.01 13.72 -2.32
C LEU A 63 -5.99 15.09 -1.64
N PHE A 64 -5.25 15.20 -0.54
CA PHE A 64 -4.91 16.47 0.11
C PHE A 64 -3.51 16.89 -0.32
N ILE A 65 -3.34 18.16 -0.66
CA ILE A 65 -2.06 18.75 -1.05
C ILE A 65 -1.56 19.65 0.09
N SER A 66 -0.26 19.58 0.40
CA SER A 66 0.34 20.49 1.38
C SER A 66 0.25 21.93 0.88
N THR A 67 -0.20 22.84 1.76
CA THR A 67 -0.33 24.27 1.47
C THR A 67 1.01 24.99 1.40
N GLU A 68 2.08 24.40 1.96
CA GLU A 68 3.44 24.96 1.95
C GLU A 68 4.31 24.30 0.88
N HIS A 69 4.12 22.99 0.66
CA HIS A 69 4.91 22.18 -0.25
C HIS A 69 4.00 21.50 -1.28
N PHE A 70 3.57 22.23 -2.31
CA PHE A 70 2.55 21.78 -3.28
C PHE A 70 2.89 20.50 -4.07
N PHE A 71 4.13 20.02 -4.00
CA PHE A 71 4.55 18.74 -4.57
C PHE A 71 4.35 17.54 -3.62
N LEU A 72 3.90 17.77 -2.38
CA LEU A 72 3.56 16.74 -1.40
C LEU A 72 2.05 16.64 -1.25
N GLY A 73 1.56 15.40 -1.12
CA GLY A 73 0.16 15.13 -0.82
C GLY A 73 -0.04 13.75 -0.23
N ALA A 74 -1.22 13.55 0.36
CA ALA A 74 -1.65 12.30 0.96
C ALA A 74 -3.12 12.04 0.66
N THR A 75 -3.48 10.76 0.54
CA THR A 75 -4.87 10.31 0.43
C THR A 75 -5.13 9.39 1.61
N PRO A 76 -5.57 9.92 2.77
CA PRO A 76 -5.99 9.09 3.88
C PRO A 76 -7.08 8.09 3.46
N ASP A 77 -7.21 7.00 4.22
CA ASP A 77 -8.28 6.04 3.98
C ASP A 77 -9.66 6.57 4.41
N GLY A 78 -9.67 7.51 5.36
CA GLY A 78 -10.83 8.30 5.77
C GLY A 78 -10.43 9.47 6.67
N ILE A 79 -11.38 10.37 6.90
CA ILE A 79 -11.24 11.50 7.83
C ILE A 79 -12.39 11.49 8.84
N PHE A 80 -12.17 12.02 10.03
CA PHE A 80 -13.19 12.25 11.05
C PHE A 80 -12.88 13.58 11.77
N GLU A 81 -13.74 13.98 12.70
CA GLU A 81 -13.70 15.32 13.33
C GLU A 81 -12.30 15.71 13.83
N ASP A 82 -11.62 14.80 14.53
CA ASP A 82 -10.33 15.09 15.19
C ASP A 82 -9.12 14.48 14.48
N GLY A 83 -9.26 13.92 13.27
CA GLY A 83 -8.12 13.29 12.61
C GLY A 83 -8.36 12.52 11.32
N VAL A 84 -7.41 11.65 11.02
CA VAL A 84 -7.35 10.84 9.80
C VAL A 84 -7.25 9.36 10.13
N VAL A 85 -7.69 8.52 9.20
CA VAL A 85 -7.66 7.06 9.30
C VAL A 85 -6.73 6.51 8.22
N GLU A 86 -5.84 5.60 8.62
CA GLU A 86 -5.04 4.76 7.74
C GLU A 86 -5.25 3.30 8.14
N ILE A 87 -5.78 2.49 7.23
CA ILE A 87 -6.12 1.08 7.47
C ILE A 87 -5.20 0.19 6.67
N LYS A 88 -4.67 -0.82 7.36
CA LYS A 88 -3.94 -1.92 6.73
C LYS A 88 -4.77 -3.19 6.80
N CYS A 89 -4.89 -3.87 5.66
CA CYS A 89 -5.43 -5.23 5.59
C CYS A 89 -4.32 -6.15 5.06
N PRO A 90 -3.38 -6.61 5.93
CA PRO A 90 -2.29 -7.46 5.51
C PRO A 90 -2.79 -8.87 5.20
N ILE A 91 -2.53 -9.34 3.98
CA ILE A 91 -2.89 -10.71 3.58
C ILE A 91 -2.17 -11.77 4.44
N SER A 92 -0.99 -11.46 4.97
CA SER A 92 -0.21 -12.37 5.81
C SER A 92 -0.87 -12.69 7.14
N ALA A 93 -1.75 -11.83 7.66
CA ALA A 93 -2.47 -12.06 8.90
C ALA A 93 -3.91 -12.56 8.65
N PHE A 94 -4.29 -12.84 7.41
CA PHE A 94 -5.65 -13.19 7.08
C PHE A 94 -6.03 -14.54 7.69
N GLY A 95 -7.12 -14.56 8.48
CA GLY A 95 -7.58 -15.76 9.18
C GLY A 95 -6.76 -16.12 10.42
N MET A 96 -5.80 -15.28 10.81
CA MET A 96 -5.09 -15.43 12.08
C MET A 96 -5.90 -14.77 13.20
N ASP A 97 -5.74 -15.30 14.41
CA ASP A 97 -6.16 -14.61 15.62
C ASP A 97 -5.27 -13.35 15.83
N PRO A 98 -5.82 -12.20 16.26
CA PRO A 98 -5.05 -10.98 16.45
C PRO A 98 -3.83 -11.15 17.36
N ASP A 99 -3.90 -11.98 18.40
CA ASP A 99 -2.78 -12.19 19.33
C ASP A 99 -1.62 -12.98 18.71
N MET A 100 -1.86 -13.63 17.57
CA MET A 100 -0.86 -14.38 16.80
C MET A 100 -0.35 -13.60 15.57
N ALA A 101 -0.95 -12.44 15.28
CA ALA A 101 -0.67 -11.64 14.08
C ALA A 101 0.29 -10.45 14.33
N ILE A 102 0.70 -10.23 15.58
CA ILE A 102 1.55 -9.13 16.06
C ILE A 102 2.91 -9.70 16.50
#